data_AF-A0A0G4FQX7-F1
#
_entry.id   AF-A0A0G4FQX7-F1
#
_cell.length_a   1.000
_cell.length_b   1.000
_cell.length_c   1.000
_cell.angle_alpha   90.00
_cell.angle_beta   90.00
_cell.angle_gamma   90.00
#
_symmetry.space_group_name_H-M   'P 1'
#
loop_
_entity.id
_entity.type
_entity.pdbx_description
1 polymer ?
#
loop_
_entity_poly.entity_id
_entity_poly.type
_entity_poly.pdbx_seq_one_letter_code
_entity_poly.pdbx_strand_id
1 'polypeptide(L)'
;MPEGYDLVFSPTPTDAEKRLVHRIMHRRLPNASSVVTRLVRRGARPASLRMRIERRDAPLHYNLDLSLVGLAIDDVTGSYVSAYMDGDDLKLPCWSSREEQREVLETLIRHGCQPGREDLKTAISMANAVAVEVLLAHGVAVGSWALVPPRVNETPADEYCRKLLQIYQSLVERDASIIAVPQPVHQVHVARLRLYPETFTEGYLDLVLDKGASVAQLPGNEGATLLSLAAMLGCRFVVAYLSKHLPIAQIDAVADNGTALAIAGMQIRKYAGADRQADYCHVARSLLRAGASIEQLLTPLNEDEREQRRLVVDEYEKALNELPDQLTSALNDALRPHRCLAEFVAFVLTTQAPHSHPAIPDQEASLLAWRIAAFCIDLEAAHAAATRVLRSDFPLGRRINTAMAHFVTCAATKTASNREVVGGVMEVRGEMVRLPPLQCFGVNEGDTTRALGVREVIHKARLDEAARYRLSGVAKGFNTDLGDDECQFQWRQLGHLDKTGQFVSMGID
;
A
#
# COMPACT_ATOMS: atom_id res chain seq x y z
N MET A 1 25.29 14.15 -27.86
CA MET A 1 24.86 12.88 -27.22
C MET A 1 25.46 12.85 -25.83
N PRO A 2 24.80 12.26 -24.83
CA PRO A 2 25.49 11.88 -23.60
C PRO A 2 26.68 10.97 -23.95
N GLU A 3 27.74 11.03 -23.16
CA GLU A 3 28.88 10.14 -23.33
C GLU A 3 28.43 8.66 -23.20
N GLY A 4 28.95 7.79 -24.06
CA GLY A 4 28.67 6.34 -24.02
C GLY A 4 27.59 5.81 -24.98
N TYR A 5 26.90 6.68 -25.74
CA TYR A 5 25.83 6.27 -26.66
C TYR A 5 26.09 6.69 -28.10
N ASP A 6 25.78 5.78 -29.03
CA ASP A 6 25.77 6.02 -30.46
C ASP A 6 24.32 5.95 -31.01
N LEU A 7 23.99 6.87 -31.91
CA LEU A 7 22.75 6.83 -32.67
C LEU A 7 23.00 6.16 -34.00
N VAL A 8 22.45 4.96 -34.17
CA VAL A 8 22.42 4.27 -35.44
C VAL A 8 21.09 4.55 -36.12
N PHE A 9 21.14 4.93 -37.38
CA PHE A 9 19.95 5.29 -38.14
C PHE A 9 19.75 4.27 -39.26
N SER A 10 18.49 3.89 -39.49
CA SER A 10 18.11 3.04 -40.62
C SER A 10 16.87 3.63 -41.30
N PRO A 11 16.96 4.09 -42.56
CA PRO A 11 18.16 4.21 -43.41
C PRO A 11 19.09 5.35 -42.97
N THR A 12 20.24 5.53 -43.64
CA THR A 12 21.17 6.64 -43.39
C THR A 12 20.45 8.00 -43.55
N PRO A 13 20.50 8.89 -42.55
CA PRO A 13 19.69 10.10 -42.54
C PRO A 13 20.32 11.16 -43.44
N THR A 14 19.46 11.88 -44.14
CA THR A 14 19.79 13.13 -44.82
C THR A 14 20.19 14.21 -43.81
N ASP A 15 20.85 15.27 -44.27
CA ASP A 15 21.19 16.40 -43.38
C ASP A 15 19.96 17.10 -42.80
N ALA A 16 18.83 17.08 -43.51
CA ALA A 16 17.57 17.63 -43.02
C ALA A 16 17.02 16.79 -41.85
N GLU A 17 17.11 15.46 -41.92
CA GLU A 17 16.74 14.53 -40.85
C GLU A 17 17.66 14.64 -39.64
N LYS A 18 18.99 14.67 -39.84
CA LYS A 18 19.95 14.90 -38.75
C LYS A 18 19.64 16.19 -37.99
N ARG A 19 19.31 17.27 -38.71
CA ARG A 19 18.90 18.54 -38.12
C ARG A 19 17.57 18.44 -37.37
N LEU A 20 16.61 17.68 -37.88
CA LEU A 20 15.33 17.45 -37.20
C LEU A 20 15.54 16.69 -35.88
N VAL A 21 16.25 15.57 -35.93
CA VAL A 21 16.59 14.73 -34.77
C VAL A 21 17.31 15.57 -33.71
N HIS A 22 18.37 16.28 -34.11
CA HIS A 22 19.11 17.16 -33.20
C HIS A 22 18.20 18.19 -32.52
N ARG A 23 17.28 18.82 -33.26
CA ARG A 23 16.35 19.80 -32.69
C ARG A 23 15.35 19.15 -31.71
N ILE A 24 14.86 17.95 -32.01
CA ILE A 24 13.98 17.19 -31.10
C ILE A 24 14.73 16.84 -29.82
N MET A 25 15.94 16.29 -29.92
CA MET A 25 16.75 15.89 -28.76
C MET A 25 17.09 17.06 -27.84
N HIS A 26 17.32 18.23 -28.42
CA HIS A 26 17.59 19.45 -27.65
C HIS A 26 16.32 20.23 -27.28
N ARG A 27 15.12 19.74 -27.64
CA ARG A 27 13.84 20.41 -27.43
C ARG A 27 13.82 21.85 -27.96
N ARG A 28 14.42 22.07 -29.13
CA ARG A 28 14.59 23.38 -29.80
C ARG A 28 13.78 23.44 -31.10
N LEU A 29 12.45 23.39 -30.99
CA LEU A 29 11.50 23.48 -32.10
C LEU A 29 10.44 24.58 -31.88
N PRO A 30 10.84 25.87 -31.78
CA PRO A 30 9.85 26.95 -31.70
C PRO A 30 8.99 26.96 -32.97
N ASN A 31 7.67 26.98 -32.81
CA ASN A 31 6.70 26.82 -33.90
C ASN A 31 6.96 25.52 -34.67
N ALA A 32 6.79 24.38 -33.98
CA ALA A 32 7.13 23.07 -34.48
C ALA A 32 6.55 22.82 -35.89
N SER A 33 5.31 23.24 -36.14
CA SER A 33 4.65 23.16 -37.44
C SER A 33 5.47 23.79 -38.56
N SER A 34 5.98 25.01 -38.36
CA SER A 34 6.78 25.73 -39.36
C SER A 34 8.17 25.10 -39.56
N VAL A 35 8.84 24.72 -38.48
CA VAL A 35 10.21 24.18 -38.55
C VAL A 35 10.21 22.80 -39.19
N VAL A 36 9.32 21.89 -38.75
CA VAL A 36 9.23 20.54 -39.32
C VAL A 36 8.83 20.62 -40.79
N THR A 37 7.80 21.39 -41.14
CA THR A 37 7.36 21.56 -42.55
C THR A 37 8.50 22.06 -43.44
N ARG A 38 9.31 23.00 -42.95
CA ARG A 38 10.47 23.52 -43.69
C ARG A 38 11.56 22.46 -43.89
N LEU A 39 11.81 21.61 -42.90
CA LEU A 39 12.79 20.52 -43.01
C LEU A 39 12.28 19.42 -43.95
N VAL A 40 10.98 19.10 -43.92
CA VAL A 40 10.33 18.18 -44.87
C VAL A 40 10.46 18.70 -46.30
N ARG A 41 10.20 19.99 -46.55
CA ARG A 41 10.43 20.63 -47.86
C ARG A 41 11.89 20.59 -48.33
N ARG A 42 12.84 20.42 -47.41
CA ARG A 42 14.28 20.25 -47.69
C ARG A 42 14.70 18.78 -47.81
N GLY A 43 13.74 17.87 -47.95
CA GLY A 43 13.99 16.46 -48.19
C GLY A 43 14.00 15.56 -46.95
N ALA A 44 13.70 16.08 -45.75
CA ALA A 44 13.52 15.21 -44.59
C ALA A 44 12.29 14.32 -44.78
N ARG A 45 12.40 13.04 -44.45
CA ARG A 45 11.29 12.08 -44.48
C ARG A 45 11.10 11.48 -43.09
N PRO A 46 10.41 12.20 -42.19
CA PRO A 46 10.22 11.78 -40.80
C PRO A 46 9.63 10.37 -40.66
N ALA A 47 8.76 9.98 -41.59
CA ALA A 47 8.08 8.69 -41.62
C ALA A 47 9.03 7.49 -41.83
N SER A 48 10.12 7.65 -42.59
CA SER A 48 11.04 6.56 -42.94
C SER A 48 12.19 6.40 -41.95
N LEU A 49 12.39 7.37 -41.05
CA LEU A 49 13.53 7.38 -40.17
C LEU A 49 13.27 6.53 -38.92
N ARG A 50 14.01 5.43 -38.77
CA ARG A 50 14.13 4.69 -37.51
C ARG A 50 15.48 4.99 -36.88
N MET A 51 15.46 5.17 -35.57
CA MET A 51 16.65 5.41 -34.76
C MET A 51 16.85 4.24 -33.82
N ARG A 52 18.07 3.77 -33.72
CA ARG A 52 18.51 2.85 -32.70
C ARG A 52 19.51 3.55 -31.82
N ILE A 53 19.31 3.42 -30.51
CA ILE A 53 20.28 3.88 -29.52
C ILE A 53 21.10 2.69 -29.09
N GLU A 54 22.41 2.74 -29.35
CA GLU A 54 23.36 1.68 -29.00
C GLU A 54 24.29 2.20 -27.91
N ARG A 55 24.52 1.40 -26.87
CA ARG A 55 25.49 1.70 -25.80
C ARG A 55 26.83 1.09 -26.16
N ARG A 56 27.90 1.91 -26.19
CA ARG A 56 29.24 1.50 -26.67
C ARG A 56 29.83 0.30 -25.93
N ASP A 57 29.54 0.20 -24.64
CA ASP A 57 30.19 -0.77 -23.74
C ASP A 57 29.24 -1.90 -23.29
N ALA A 58 28.04 -2.02 -23.89
CA ALA A 58 27.06 -3.03 -23.50
C ALA A 58 26.92 -4.13 -24.56
N PRO A 59 26.66 -5.39 -24.15
CA PRO A 59 26.37 -6.47 -25.09
C PRO A 59 25.14 -6.14 -25.96
N LEU A 60 25.11 -6.67 -27.19
CA LEU A 60 24.16 -6.43 -28.30
C LEU A 60 22.64 -6.50 -27.98
N HIS A 61 22.25 -6.79 -26.74
CA HIS A 61 20.87 -6.97 -26.31
C HIS A 61 20.16 -5.70 -25.83
N TYR A 62 20.85 -4.56 -25.80
CA TYR A 62 20.28 -3.28 -25.35
C TYR A 62 20.09 -2.31 -26.53
N ASN A 63 19.37 -2.74 -27.55
CA ASN A 63 19.05 -1.91 -28.70
C ASN A 63 17.62 -1.40 -28.59
N LEU A 64 17.48 -0.08 -28.47
CA LEU A 64 16.19 0.57 -28.45
C LEU A 64 15.88 1.17 -29.81
N ASP A 65 14.90 0.60 -30.51
CA ASP A 65 14.38 1.15 -31.76
C ASP A 65 13.31 2.22 -31.45
N LEU A 66 13.66 3.49 -31.65
CA LEU A 66 12.80 4.65 -31.48
C LEU A 66 12.30 5.19 -32.82
N SER A 67 11.04 5.61 -32.82
CA SER A 67 10.53 6.54 -33.83
C SER A 67 10.86 7.98 -33.42
N LEU A 68 10.72 8.93 -34.36
CA LEU A 68 10.80 10.35 -34.03
C LEU A 68 9.69 10.81 -33.06
N VAL A 69 8.53 10.13 -33.06
CA VAL A 69 7.44 10.39 -32.12
C VAL A 69 7.88 9.96 -30.72
N GLY A 70 8.38 8.74 -30.56
CA GLY A 70 8.94 8.25 -29.31
C GLY A 70 10.04 9.14 -28.75
N LEU A 71 10.98 9.59 -29.60
CA LEU A 71 12.04 10.52 -29.20
C LEU A 71 11.51 11.90 -28.73
N ALA A 72 10.37 12.35 -29.27
CA ALA A 72 9.73 13.60 -28.91
C ALA A 72 8.93 13.51 -27.59
N ILE A 73 8.72 12.31 -27.05
CA ILE A 73 8.14 12.14 -25.72
C ILE A 73 9.24 12.47 -24.69
N ASP A 74 8.92 13.35 -23.75
CA ASP A 74 9.78 13.72 -22.64
C ASP A 74 9.26 13.15 -21.32
N ASP A 75 10.14 13.07 -20.34
CA ASP A 75 9.81 12.71 -18.97
C ASP A 75 9.37 13.96 -18.21
N VAL A 76 8.07 14.05 -17.92
CA VAL A 76 7.48 15.21 -17.23
C VAL A 76 7.90 15.28 -15.76
N THR A 77 8.34 14.17 -15.20
CA THR A 77 8.61 14.01 -13.77
C THR A 77 10.11 14.00 -13.47
N GLY A 78 10.96 13.99 -14.50
CA GLY A 78 12.39 13.79 -14.36
C GLY A 78 12.73 12.46 -13.67
N SER A 79 11.81 11.50 -13.73
CA SER A 79 11.96 10.19 -13.11
C SER A 79 13.09 9.39 -13.74
N TYR A 80 13.70 8.50 -12.95
CA TYR A 80 14.69 7.53 -13.43
C TYR A 80 14.01 6.29 -14.00
N VAL A 81 12.82 6.43 -14.57
CA VAL A 81 12.11 5.30 -15.15
C VAL A 81 12.78 4.96 -16.46
N SER A 82 13.31 3.74 -16.50
CA SER A 82 13.94 3.17 -17.68
C SER A 82 12.89 2.92 -18.75
N ALA A 83 12.50 3.98 -19.47
CA ALA A 83 11.71 3.82 -20.68
C ALA A 83 12.54 3.23 -21.82
N TYR A 84 13.87 3.28 -21.67
CA TYR A 84 14.81 3.07 -22.74
C TYR A 84 15.78 1.91 -22.47
N MET A 85 16.53 1.85 -21.35
CA MET A 85 17.47 0.74 -21.07
C MET A 85 17.80 0.53 -19.59
N ASP A 86 18.07 -0.73 -19.18
CA ASP A 86 18.53 -1.06 -17.83
C ASP A 86 19.89 -0.39 -17.53
N GLY A 87 19.88 0.68 -16.74
CA GLY A 87 21.03 1.06 -15.91
C GLY A 87 21.79 2.34 -16.28
N ASP A 88 21.44 3.04 -17.36
CA ASP A 88 21.86 4.44 -17.61
C ASP A 88 20.88 5.03 -18.64
N ASP A 89 19.96 5.90 -18.19
CA ASP A 89 18.90 6.40 -19.06
C ASP A 89 19.35 7.63 -19.86
N LEU A 90 18.99 7.64 -21.14
CA LEU A 90 19.13 8.82 -21.99
C LEU A 90 18.24 9.96 -21.45
N LYS A 91 18.85 10.87 -20.69
CA LYS A 91 18.18 12.09 -20.20
C LYS A 91 18.15 13.15 -21.29
N LEU A 92 16.98 13.33 -21.89
CA LEU A 92 16.69 14.47 -22.75
C LEU A 92 16.05 15.59 -21.93
N PRO A 93 16.27 16.87 -22.28
CA PRO A 93 15.54 17.96 -21.66
C PRO A 93 14.02 17.81 -21.88
N CYS A 94 13.24 18.48 -21.05
CA CYS A 94 11.79 18.60 -21.24
C CYS A 94 11.46 19.69 -22.27
N TRP A 95 10.30 19.58 -22.90
CA TRP A 95 9.72 20.68 -23.68
C TRP A 95 9.37 21.86 -22.77
N SER A 96 9.38 23.09 -23.33
CA SER A 96 9.13 24.30 -22.54
C SER A 96 7.69 24.39 -22.06
N SER A 97 6.76 23.78 -22.79
CA SER A 97 5.37 23.61 -22.37
C SER A 97 4.77 22.30 -22.90
N ARG A 98 3.61 21.93 -22.38
CA ARG A 98 2.86 20.75 -22.85
C ARG A 98 2.21 20.99 -24.21
N GLU A 99 1.82 22.23 -24.48
CA GLU A 99 1.29 22.68 -25.77
C GLU A 99 2.36 22.56 -26.85
N GLU A 100 3.62 22.91 -26.55
CA GLU A 100 4.73 22.75 -27.47
C GLU A 100 4.96 21.27 -27.82
N GLN A 101 4.99 20.38 -26.81
CA GLN A 101 5.10 18.95 -27.06
C GLN A 101 3.95 18.42 -27.92
N ARG A 102 2.71 18.79 -27.59
CA ARG A 102 1.53 18.40 -28.36
C ARG A 102 1.66 18.84 -29.81
N GLU A 103 2.04 20.10 -30.06
CA GLU A 103 2.25 20.63 -31.41
C GLU A 103 3.34 19.83 -32.16
N VAL A 104 4.44 19.49 -31.50
CA VAL A 104 5.52 18.67 -32.08
C VAL A 104 5.00 17.29 -32.47
N LEU A 105 4.34 16.57 -31.56
CA LEU A 105 3.82 15.23 -31.79
C LEU A 105 2.80 15.22 -32.94
N GLU A 106 1.80 16.10 -32.90
CA GLU A 106 0.78 16.22 -33.95
C GLU A 106 1.40 16.60 -35.29
N THR A 107 2.42 17.46 -35.30
CA THR A 107 3.10 17.86 -36.53
C THR A 107 3.90 16.70 -37.12
N LEU A 108 4.61 15.93 -36.31
CA LEU A 108 5.32 14.73 -36.79
C LEU A 108 4.34 13.72 -37.39
N ILE A 109 3.22 13.48 -36.73
CA ILE A 109 2.18 12.55 -37.22
C ILE A 109 1.56 13.07 -38.53
N ARG A 110 1.25 14.36 -38.63
CA ARG A 110 0.74 15.01 -39.85
C ARG A 110 1.71 14.88 -41.04
N HIS A 111 3.02 14.81 -40.79
CA HIS A 111 4.06 14.60 -41.80
C HIS A 111 4.42 13.12 -42.00
N GLY A 112 3.52 12.22 -41.61
CA GLY A 112 3.55 10.80 -41.97
C GLY A 112 4.23 9.87 -40.96
N CYS A 113 4.72 10.38 -39.82
CA CYS A 113 5.15 9.48 -38.74
C CYS A 113 3.94 8.71 -38.21
N GLN A 114 3.94 7.38 -38.36
CA GLN A 114 2.87 6.54 -37.83
C GLN A 114 3.21 6.16 -36.38
N PRO A 115 2.47 6.68 -35.38
CA PRO A 115 2.69 6.28 -34.00
C PRO A 115 2.28 4.81 -33.84
N GLY A 116 3.04 4.09 -33.02
CA GLY A 116 2.80 2.67 -32.76
C GLY A 116 2.70 2.32 -31.28
N ARG A 117 2.60 1.02 -31.02
CA ARG A 117 2.59 0.44 -29.67
C ARG A 117 3.75 0.90 -28.81
N GLU A 118 4.98 0.90 -29.36
CA GLU A 118 6.17 1.27 -28.59
C GLU A 118 6.18 2.76 -28.21
N ASP A 119 5.64 3.65 -29.06
CA ASP A 119 5.52 5.07 -28.71
C ASP A 119 4.53 5.27 -27.55
N LEU A 120 3.42 4.53 -27.54
CA LEU A 120 2.45 4.56 -26.43
C LEU A 120 3.03 3.95 -25.16
N LYS A 121 3.81 2.88 -25.24
CA LYS A 121 4.58 2.37 -24.09
C LYS A 121 5.52 3.44 -23.54
N THR A 122 6.27 4.13 -24.40
CA THR A 122 7.16 5.22 -23.98
C THR A 122 6.38 6.34 -23.30
N ALA A 123 5.22 6.76 -23.83
CA ALA A 123 4.38 7.77 -23.21
C ALA A 123 3.91 7.37 -21.79
N ILE A 124 3.47 6.12 -21.62
CA ILE A 124 3.04 5.57 -20.33
C ILE A 124 4.22 5.47 -19.37
N SER A 125 5.35 4.92 -19.81
CA SER A 125 6.58 4.81 -19.01
C SER A 125 7.13 6.15 -18.52
N MET A 126 6.86 7.24 -19.25
CA MET A 126 7.24 8.59 -18.87
C MET A 126 6.15 9.36 -18.10
N ALA A 127 5.07 8.67 -17.73
CA ALA A 127 3.87 9.25 -17.13
C ALA A 127 3.39 10.53 -17.86
N ASN A 128 3.50 10.54 -19.19
CA ASN A 128 3.24 11.71 -20.02
C ASN A 128 1.81 11.65 -20.60
N ALA A 129 0.85 12.16 -19.83
CA ALA A 129 -0.57 12.13 -20.19
C ALA A 129 -0.88 12.81 -21.53
N VAL A 130 -0.20 13.91 -21.85
CA VAL A 130 -0.39 14.65 -23.11
C VAL A 130 0.04 13.82 -24.31
N ALA A 131 1.19 13.14 -24.22
CA ALA A 131 1.61 12.22 -25.26
C ALA A 131 0.63 11.05 -25.42
N VAL A 132 0.17 10.45 -24.31
CA VAL A 132 -0.85 9.37 -24.34
C VAL A 132 -2.11 9.85 -25.08
N GLU A 133 -2.68 10.99 -24.70
CA GLU A 133 -3.87 11.55 -25.36
C GLU A 133 -3.69 11.73 -26.86
N VAL A 134 -2.56 12.32 -27.29
CA VAL A 134 -2.27 12.55 -28.72
C VAL A 134 -2.18 11.21 -29.46
N LEU A 135 -1.48 10.22 -28.91
CA LEU A 135 -1.33 8.90 -29.53
C LEU A 135 -2.67 8.17 -29.65
N LEU A 136 -3.50 8.22 -28.61
CA LEU A 136 -4.83 7.62 -28.63
C LEU A 136 -5.80 8.34 -29.57
N ALA A 137 -5.69 9.66 -29.72
CA ALA A 137 -6.48 10.43 -30.68
C ALA A 137 -6.14 10.06 -32.13
N HIS A 138 -4.92 9.58 -32.38
CA HIS A 138 -4.46 9.11 -33.69
C HIS A 138 -4.58 7.58 -33.86
N GLY A 139 -5.40 6.92 -33.03
CA GLY A 139 -5.81 5.53 -33.26
C GLY A 139 -4.78 4.46 -32.86
N VAL A 140 -3.79 4.79 -32.02
CA VAL A 140 -2.89 3.75 -31.47
C VAL A 140 -3.71 2.79 -30.61
N ALA A 141 -3.65 1.50 -30.94
CA ALA A 141 -4.37 0.47 -30.21
C ALA A 141 -3.85 0.29 -28.78
N VAL A 142 -4.76 0.30 -27.82
CA VAL A 142 -4.47 -0.04 -26.42
C VAL A 142 -4.68 -1.54 -26.24
N GLY A 143 -3.79 -2.19 -25.52
CA GLY A 143 -3.97 -3.59 -25.11
C GLY A 143 -3.64 -3.74 -23.64
N SER A 144 -3.80 -4.96 -23.11
CA SER A 144 -3.51 -5.29 -21.70
C SER A 144 -2.10 -4.94 -21.24
N TRP A 145 -1.13 -4.92 -22.16
CA TRP A 145 0.24 -4.48 -21.88
C TRP A 145 0.34 -3.02 -21.41
N ALA A 146 -0.67 -2.19 -21.71
CA ALA A 146 -0.66 -0.76 -21.38
C ALA A 146 -0.85 -0.50 -19.89
N LEU A 147 -1.35 -1.48 -19.12
CA LEU A 147 -1.48 -1.39 -17.67
C LEU A 147 -0.25 -1.94 -16.93
N VAL A 148 0.73 -2.52 -17.64
CA VAL A 148 1.93 -3.07 -17.00
C VAL A 148 2.72 -1.92 -16.37
N PRO A 149 2.89 -1.89 -15.03
CA PRO A 149 3.73 -0.88 -14.38
C PRO A 149 5.12 -0.85 -15.00
N PRO A 150 5.62 0.33 -15.43
CA PRO A 150 6.93 0.48 -16.02
C PRO A 150 8.03 -0.07 -15.13
N ARG A 151 9.10 -0.56 -15.75
CA ARG A 151 10.27 -1.02 -15.00
C ARG A 151 10.95 0.17 -14.33
N VAL A 152 11.19 0.04 -13.03
CA VAL A 152 11.96 0.99 -12.25
C VAL A 152 13.12 0.26 -11.60
N ASN A 153 14.24 0.95 -11.39
CA ASN A 153 15.41 0.41 -10.70
C ASN A 153 15.41 0.77 -9.20
N GLU A 154 14.67 1.82 -8.85
CA GLU A 154 14.51 2.36 -7.51
C GLU A 154 13.05 2.74 -7.28
N THR A 155 12.69 3.07 -6.04
CA THR A 155 11.35 3.52 -5.71
C THR A 155 11.03 4.83 -6.44
N PRO A 156 10.03 4.86 -7.34
CA PRO A 156 9.70 6.05 -8.10
C PRO A 156 9.09 7.13 -7.19
N ALA A 157 9.26 8.40 -7.58
CA ALA A 157 8.68 9.53 -6.88
C ALA A 157 7.15 9.50 -6.86
N ASP A 158 6.54 10.02 -5.79
CA ASP A 158 5.08 10.04 -5.62
C ASP A 158 4.35 10.78 -6.74
N GLU A 159 4.94 11.87 -7.26
CA GLU A 159 4.37 12.61 -8.38
C GLU A 159 4.26 11.76 -9.66
N TYR A 160 5.30 10.96 -9.95
CA TYR A 160 5.30 10.02 -11.07
C TYR A 160 4.23 8.96 -10.88
N CYS A 161 4.19 8.33 -9.70
CA CYS A 161 3.19 7.33 -9.36
C CYS A 161 1.76 7.85 -9.54
N ARG A 162 1.47 9.05 -9.04
CA ARG A 162 0.16 9.67 -9.15
C ARG A 162 -0.23 9.93 -10.62
N LYS A 163 0.67 10.47 -11.44
CA LYS A 163 0.40 10.72 -12.87
C LYS A 163 0.21 9.42 -13.65
N LEU A 164 1.03 8.40 -13.37
CA LEU A 164 0.90 7.09 -13.99
C LEU A 164 -0.46 6.45 -13.65
N LEU A 165 -0.89 6.53 -12.40
CA LEU A 165 -2.19 6.00 -11.99
C LEU A 165 -3.36 6.73 -12.67
N GLN A 166 -3.28 8.05 -12.83
CA GLN A 166 -4.25 8.84 -13.61
C GLN A 166 -4.33 8.41 -15.08
N ILE A 167 -3.19 8.11 -15.71
CA ILE A 167 -3.14 7.56 -17.07
C ILE A 167 -3.84 6.21 -17.12
N TYR A 168 -3.58 5.30 -16.17
CA TYR A 168 -4.24 4.01 -16.12
C TYR A 168 -5.75 4.12 -15.94
N GLN A 169 -6.21 4.99 -15.04
CA GLN A 169 -7.64 5.29 -14.87
C GLN A 169 -8.26 5.73 -16.21
N SER A 170 -7.62 6.68 -16.90
CA SER A 170 -8.08 7.19 -18.19
C SER A 170 -8.12 6.12 -19.29
N LEU A 171 -7.13 5.23 -19.33
CA LEU A 171 -7.08 4.12 -20.29
C LEU A 171 -8.23 3.12 -20.05
N VAL A 172 -8.48 2.78 -18.79
CA VAL A 172 -9.53 1.85 -18.37
C VAL A 172 -10.93 2.41 -18.61
N GLU A 173 -11.13 3.71 -18.37
CA GLU A 173 -12.38 4.40 -18.67
C GLU A 173 -12.69 4.39 -20.16
N ARG A 174 -11.65 4.51 -21.00
CA ARG A 174 -11.80 4.48 -22.46
C ARG A 174 -12.06 3.06 -22.99
N ASP A 175 -11.37 2.07 -22.47
CA ASP A 175 -11.51 0.68 -22.88
C ASP A 175 -11.29 -0.27 -21.69
N ALA A 176 -12.38 -0.67 -21.04
CA ALA A 176 -12.32 -1.60 -19.90
C ALA A 176 -11.82 -3.01 -20.29
N SER A 177 -11.85 -3.38 -21.57
CA SER A 177 -11.41 -4.71 -22.02
C SER A 177 -9.90 -4.93 -21.84
N ILE A 178 -9.12 -3.86 -21.68
CA ILE A 178 -7.68 -3.94 -21.41
C ILE A 178 -7.37 -4.63 -20.07
N ILE A 179 -8.34 -4.68 -19.14
CA ILE A 179 -8.23 -5.35 -17.85
C ILE A 179 -8.44 -6.86 -17.96
N ALA A 180 -9.00 -7.37 -19.05
CA ALA A 180 -9.03 -8.80 -19.36
C ALA A 180 -7.62 -9.27 -19.74
N VAL A 181 -6.71 -9.23 -18.77
CA VAL A 181 -5.29 -9.42 -18.94
C VAL A 181 -4.98 -10.91 -19.09
N PRO A 182 -4.33 -11.35 -20.18
CA PRO A 182 -3.82 -12.70 -20.32
C PRO A 182 -2.70 -13.00 -19.31
N GLN A 183 -2.56 -14.27 -19.01
CA GLN A 183 -1.79 -14.83 -17.91
C GLN A 183 -0.33 -14.44 -17.73
N PRO A 184 0.50 -14.38 -18.78
CA PRO A 184 1.91 -13.98 -18.64
C PRO A 184 2.07 -12.55 -18.11
N VAL A 185 1.05 -11.71 -18.32
CA VAL A 185 1.09 -10.28 -18.02
C VAL A 185 0.83 -10.03 -16.53
N HIS A 186 0.03 -10.86 -15.85
CA HIS A 186 -0.15 -10.76 -14.39
C HIS A 186 1.16 -10.97 -13.62
N GLN A 187 2.00 -11.91 -14.05
CA GLN A 187 3.28 -12.12 -13.37
C GLN A 187 4.20 -10.92 -13.50
N VAL A 188 4.23 -10.32 -14.69
CA VAL A 188 4.99 -9.10 -14.93
C VAL A 188 4.42 -7.95 -14.11
N HIS A 189 3.08 -7.81 -14.01
CA HIS A 189 2.46 -6.78 -13.18
C HIS A 189 2.93 -6.86 -11.73
N VAL A 190 2.81 -8.03 -11.11
CA VAL A 190 3.18 -8.23 -9.70
C VAL A 190 4.68 -8.00 -9.49
N ALA A 191 5.53 -8.57 -10.35
CA ALA A 191 6.97 -8.39 -10.24
C ALA A 191 7.39 -6.91 -10.31
N ARG A 192 6.69 -6.10 -11.12
CA ARG A 192 6.97 -4.67 -11.27
C ARG A 192 6.56 -3.88 -10.04
N LEU A 193 5.43 -4.22 -9.41
CA LEU A 193 4.89 -3.52 -8.24
C LEU A 193 5.78 -3.62 -7.00
N ARG A 194 6.74 -4.55 -6.94
CA ARG A 194 7.64 -4.71 -5.79
C ARG A 194 8.34 -3.42 -5.37
N LEU A 195 8.77 -2.61 -6.34
CA LEU A 195 9.52 -1.37 -6.09
C LEU A 195 8.64 -0.13 -5.99
N TYR A 196 7.34 -0.25 -6.23
CA TYR A 196 6.44 0.89 -6.16
C TYR A 196 6.03 1.16 -4.71
N PRO A 197 5.75 2.43 -4.35
CA PRO A 197 5.19 2.79 -3.05
C PRO A 197 3.87 2.05 -2.78
N GLU A 198 3.54 1.92 -1.49
CA GLU A 198 2.29 1.29 -1.03
C GLU A 198 1.06 1.98 -1.65
N THR A 199 0.99 3.30 -1.59
CA THR A 199 -0.15 4.10 -2.10
C THR A 199 -0.41 3.87 -3.59
N PHE A 200 0.64 3.76 -4.41
CA PHE A 200 0.50 3.43 -5.83
C PHE A 200 0.03 2.00 -6.02
N THR A 201 0.62 1.07 -5.27
CA THR A 201 0.32 -0.36 -5.36
C THR A 201 -1.15 -0.62 -5.01
N GLU A 202 -1.65 -0.06 -3.91
CA GLU A 202 -3.04 -0.17 -3.49
C GLU A 202 -3.98 0.45 -4.54
N GLY A 203 -3.72 1.69 -4.98
CA GLY A 203 -4.57 2.36 -5.98
C GLY A 203 -4.57 1.68 -7.36
N TYR A 204 -3.46 1.07 -7.76
CA TYR A 204 -3.39 0.25 -8.97
C TYR A 204 -4.22 -1.04 -8.85
N LEU A 205 -4.13 -1.71 -7.69
CA LEU A 205 -4.91 -2.92 -7.44
C LEU A 205 -6.40 -2.61 -7.36
N ASP A 206 -6.81 -1.54 -6.66
CA ASP A 206 -8.20 -1.07 -6.63
C ASP A 206 -8.75 -0.88 -8.05
N LEU A 207 -8.00 -0.16 -8.90
CA LEU A 207 -8.39 0.07 -10.31
C LEU A 207 -8.62 -1.23 -11.08
N VAL A 208 -7.73 -2.22 -10.90
CA VAL A 208 -7.79 -3.49 -11.63
C VAL A 208 -8.91 -4.39 -11.08
N LEU A 209 -9.11 -4.42 -9.76
CA LEU A 209 -10.12 -5.25 -9.10
C LEU A 209 -11.54 -4.72 -9.27
N ASP A 210 -11.74 -3.40 -9.17
CA ASP A 210 -13.05 -2.75 -9.36
C ASP A 210 -13.65 -3.03 -10.74
N LYS A 211 -12.82 -3.38 -11.71
CA LYS A 211 -13.21 -3.70 -13.08
C LYS A 211 -13.27 -5.19 -13.36
N GLY A 212 -13.24 -6.01 -12.31
CA GLY A 212 -13.53 -7.45 -12.37
C GLY A 212 -12.34 -8.35 -12.67
N ALA A 213 -11.10 -7.88 -12.48
CA ALA A 213 -9.94 -8.78 -12.56
C ALA A 213 -10.02 -9.86 -11.47
N SER A 214 -9.88 -11.13 -11.89
CA SER A 214 -9.90 -12.26 -10.95
C SER A 214 -8.59 -12.38 -10.19
N VAL A 215 -8.70 -12.42 -8.86
CA VAL A 215 -7.58 -12.64 -7.91
C VAL A 215 -7.40 -14.09 -7.51
N ALA A 216 -8.47 -14.89 -7.62
CA ALA A 216 -8.56 -16.19 -6.99
C ALA A 216 -7.74 -17.26 -7.72
N GLN A 217 -7.75 -17.26 -9.05
CA GLN A 217 -7.06 -18.26 -9.86
C GLN A 217 -6.56 -17.64 -11.15
N LEU A 218 -5.28 -17.85 -11.42
CA LEU A 218 -4.65 -17.44 -12.65
C LEU A 218 -4.84 -18.56 -13.70
N PRO A 219 -5.68 -18.40 -14.75
CA PRO A 219 -5.80 -19.38 -15.84
C PRO A 219 -4.44 -19.92 -16.35
N GLY A 220 -4.34 -21.20 -16.71
CA GLY A 220 -3.16 -21.74 -17.40
C GLY A 220 -1.83 -21.75 -16.63
N ASN A 221 -1.80 -21.34 -15.36
CA ASN A 221 -0.71 -21.62 -14.44
C ASN A 221 -1.26 -22.59 -13.41
N GLU A 222 -0.84 -23.85 -13.46
CA GLU A 222 -1.35 -24.94 -12.63
C GLU A 222 -1.39 -24.48 -11.15
N GLY A 223 -2.61 -24.19 -10.66
CA GLY A 223 -2.88 -23.84 -9.26
C GLY A 223 -2.36 -22.49 -8.72
N ALA A 224 -1.54 -21.71 -9.42
CA ALA A 224 -0.97 -20.48 -8.84
C ALA A 224 -2.01 -19.36 -8.64
N THR A 225 -2.03 -18.75 -7.46
CA THR A 225 -2.86 -17.58 -7.15
C THR A 225 -2.05 -16.30 -7.27
N LEU A 226 -2.72 -15.15 -7.40
CA LEU A 226 -2.02 -13.86 -7.40
C LEU A 226 -1.24 -13.63 -6.09
N LEU A 227 -1.82 -14.09 -4.97
CA LEU A 227 -1.20 -14.03 -3.65
C LEU A 227 0.04 -14.92 -3.54
N SER A 228 -0.02 -16.16 -4.05
CA SER A 228 1.11 -17.09 -4.01
C SER A 228 2.29 -16.56 -4.85
N LEU A 229 2.00 -15.91 -5.98
CA LEU A 229 3.01 -15.26 -6.80
C LEU A 229 3.61 -14.03 -6.13
N ALA A 230 2.77 -13.16 -5.54
CA ALA A 230 3.25 -12.00 -4.80
C ALA A 230 4.15 -12.41 -3.62
N ALA A 231 3.80 -13.49 -2.92
CA ALA A 231 4.63 -14.07 -1.86
C ALA A 231 5.96 -14.61 -2.41
N MET A 232 5.95 -15.32 -3.54
CA MET A 232 7.15 -15.84 -4.21
C MET A 232 8.13 -14.73 -4.61
N LEU A 233 7.60 -13.57 -5.03
CA LEU A 233 8.40 -12.45 -5.51
C LEU A 233 8.77 -11.44 -4.42
N GLY A 234 8.30 -11.62 -3.19
CA GLY A 234 8.58 -10.71 -2.07
C GLY A 234 7.83 -9.37 -2.18
N CYS A 235 6.68 -9.35 -2.86
CA CYS A 235 5.90 -8.13 -3.11
C CYS A 235 5.05 -7.76 -1.89
N ARG A 236 5.69 -7.26 -0.82
CA ARG A 236 5.07 -7.03 0.49
C ARG A 236 3.77 -6.21 0.46
N PHE A 237 3.70 -5.15 -0.36
CA PHE A 237 2.53 -4.29 -0.45
C PHE A 237 1.37 -4.97 -1.19
N VAL A 238 1.66 -5.73 -2.24
CA VAL A 238 0.66 -6.55 -2.94
C VAL A 238 0.10 -7.63 -1.99
N VAL A 239 0.97 -8.30 -1.24
CA VAL A 239 0.55 -9.29 -0.24
C VAL A 239 -0.31 -8.65 0.84
N ALA A 240 0.13 -7.52 1.43
CA ALA A 240 -0.64 -6.83 2.46
C ALA A 240 -2.02 -6.40 1.95
N TYR A 241 -2.09 -5.85 0.73
CA TYR A 241 -3.35 -5.47 0.10
C TYR A 241 -4.27 -6.68 -0.15
N LEU A 242 -3.76 -7.74 -0.80
CA LEU A 242 -4.56 -8.93 -1.11
C LEU A 242 -5.04 -9.63 0.17
N SER A 243 -4.18 -9.72 1.18
CA SER A 243 -4.54 -10.23 2.51
C SER A 243 -5.70 -9.46 3.16
N LYS A 244 -5.86 -8.15 2.90
CA LYS A 244 -7.02 -7.36 3.39
C LYS A 244 -8.30 -7.65 2.61
N HIS A 245 -8.21 -8.01 1.33
CA HIS A 245 -9.37 -8.11 0.44
C HIS A 245 -9.84 -9.54 0.13
N LEU A 246 -8.97 -10.54 0.29
CA LEU A 246 -9.30 -11.93 0.03
C LEU A 246 -10.02 -12.59 1.22
N PRO A 247 -10.98 -13.50 0.98
CA PRO A 247 -11.49 -14.40 2.01
C PRO A 247 -10.36 -15.28 2.56
N ILE A 248 -10.42 -15.64 3.85
CA ILE A 248 -9.40 -16.50 4.48
C ILE A 248 -9.15 -17.82 3.74
N ALA A 249 -10.20 -18.44 3.19
CA ALA A 249 -10.08 -19.65 2.39
C ALA A 249 -9.24 -19.47 1.12
N GLN A 250 -9.17 -18.26 0.57
CA GLN A 250 -8.31 -17.94 -0.58
C GLN A 250 -6.89 -17.56 -0.16
N ILE A 251 -6.69 -17.04 1.05
CA ILE A 251 -5.35 -16.82 1.63
C ILE A 251 -4.65 -18.16 1.84
N ASP A 252 -5.40 -19.14 2.33
CA ASP A 252 -4.99 -20.51 2.58
C ASP A 252 -5.11 -21.42 1.34
N ALA A 253 -5.39 -20.86 0.16
CA ALA A 253 -5.44 -21.65 -1.07
C ALA A 253 -4.07 -22.29 -1.35
N VAL A 254 -4.08 -23.60 -1.54
CA VAL A 254 -2.89 -24.38 -1.89
C VAL A 254 -2.66 -24.30 -3.40
N ALA A 255 -1.52 -23.74 -3.80
CA ALA A 255 -1.00 -23.84 -5.16
C ALA A 255 -0.01 -25.02 -5.25
N ASP A 256 0.51 -25.33 -6.44
CA ASP A 256 1.46 -26.43 -6.65
C ASP A 256 2.70 -26.36 -5.73
N ASN A 257 3.12 -25.15 -5.36
CA ASN A 257 4.26 -24.90 -4.47
C ASN A 257 3.85 -24.67 -3.00
N GLY A 258 2.60 -25.01 -2.63
CA GLY A 258 2.02 -24.80 -1.32
C GLY A 258 1.21 -23.50 -1.19
N THR A 259 0.82 -23.18 0.04
CA THR A 259 0.15 -21.91 0.37
C THR A 259 1.10 -20.73 0.20
N ALA A 260 0.55 -19.51 0.12
CA ALA A 260 1.38 -18.29 0.07
C ALA A 260 2.34 -18.19 1.27
N LEU A 261 1.91 -18.65 2.46
CA LEU A 261 2.74 -18.69 3.66
C LEU A 261 3.87 -19.72 3.56
N ALA A 262 3.60 -20.88 2.98
CA ALA A 262 4.63 -21.89 2.70
C ALA A 262 5.69 -21.32 1.74
N ILE A 263 5.25 -20.70 0.65
CA ILE A 263 6.15 -20.07 -0.32
C ILE A 263 7.02 -19.00 0.36
N ALA A 264 6.43 -18.14 1.19
CA ALA A 264 7.19 -17.12 1.94
C ALA A 264 8.29 -17.76 2.82
N GLY A 265 7.95 -18.80 3.59
CA GLY A 265 8.92 -19.53 4.41
C GLY A 265 10.08 -20.14 3.59
N MET A 266 9.76 -20.74 2.44
CA MET A 266 10.77 -21.28 1.52
C MET A 266 11.71 -20.17 1.01
N GLN A 267 11.18 -18.98 0.69
CA GLN A 267 12.00 -17.85 0.23
C GLN A 267 12.85 -17.25 1.36
N ILE A 268 12.34 -17.17 2.60
CA ILE A 268 13.13 -16.74 3.78
C ILE A 268 14.37 -17.62 3.92
N ARG A 269 14.19 -18.94 3.83
CA ARG A 269 15.30 -19.92 3.89
C ARG A 269 16.28 -19.74 2.73
N LYS A 270 15.76 -19.68 1.50
CA LYS A 270 16.57 -19.55 0.28
C LYS A 270 17.45 -18.31 0.28
N TYR A 271 16.95 -17.20 0.83
CA TYR A 271 17.64 -15.92 0.86
C TYR A 271 18.22 -15.57 2.23
N ALA A 272 18.45 -16.56 3.10
CA ALA A 272 19.01 -16.33 4.43
C ALA A 272 20.33 -15.54 4.37
N GLY A 273 20.39 -14.43 5.10
CA GLY A 273 21.55 -13.52 5.14
C GLY A 273 21.63 -12.50 4.00
N ALA A 274 20.69 -12.52 3.04
CA ALA A 274 20.62 -11.52 1.98
C ALA A 274 19.59 -10.42 2.33
N ASP A 275 19.77 -9.21 1.79
CA ASP A 275 18.83 -8.09 1.96
C ASP A 275 17.38 -8.46 1.59
N ARG A 276 17.23 -9.36 0.61
CA ARG A 276 15.92 -9.86 0.17
C ARG A 276 15.17 -10.66 1.24
N GLN A 277 15.86 -11.21 2.24
CA GLN A 277 15.22 -11.95 3.33
C GLN A 277 14.17 -11.10 4.06
N ALA A 278 14.49 -9.81 4.28
CA ALA A 278 13.61 -8.89 4.99
C ALA A 278 12.24 -8.74 4.30
N ASP A 279 12.22 -8.69 2.96
CA ASP A 279 10.97 -8.62 2.18
C ASP A 279 10.09 -9.85 2.43
N TYR A 280 10.68 -11.04 2.45
CA TYR A 280 9.93 -12.28 2.68
C TYR A 280 9.48 -12.44 4.14
N CYS A 281 10.27 -11.96 5.12
CA CYS A 281 9.82 -11.86 6.51
C CYS A 281 8.58 -10.95 6.62
N HIS A 282 8.57 -9.78 5.96
CA HIS A 282 7.41 -8.90 5.93
C HIS A 282 6.19 -9.54 5.26
N VAL A 283 6.39 -10.27 4.15
CA VAL A 283 5.34 -11.06 3.50
C VAL A 283 4.75 -12.08 4.47
N ALA A 284 5.58 -12.87 5.15
CA ALA A 284 5.12 -13.89 6.11
C ALA A 284 4.32 -13.24 7.25
N ARG A 285 4.83 -12.18 7.88
CA ARG A 285 4.10 -11.46 8.95
C ARG A 285 2.77 -10.89 8.46
N SER A 286 2.70 -10.39 7.24
CA SER A 286 1.46 -9.84 6.66
C SER A 286 0.41 -10.92 6.42
N LEU A 287 0.82 -12.09 5.94
CA LEU A 287 -0.05 -13.27 5.79
C LEU A 287 -0.56 -13.77 7.14
N LEU A 288 0.32 -13.85 8.14
CA LEU A 288 -0.03 -14.30 9.50
C LEU A 288 -1.02 -13.35 10.20
N ARG A 289 -0.84 -12.04 10.06
CA ARG A 289 -1.81 -11.03 10.54
C ARG A 289 -3.17 -11.12 9.86
N ALA A 290 -3.20 -11.67 8.65
CA ALA A 290 -4.41 -11.93 7.89
C ALA A 290 -5.01 -13.32 8.18
N GLY A 291 -4.47 -14.04 9.16
CA GLY A 291 -5.01 -15.34 9.59
C GLY A 291 -4.55 -16.53 8.74
N ALA A 292 -3.50 -16.39 7.93
CA ALA A 292 -2.94 -17.52 7.18
C ALA A 292 -2.55 -18.66 8.13
N SER A 293 -2.94 -19.89 7.78
CA SER A 293 -2.81 -21.04 8.67
C SER A 293 -1.39 -21.63 8.69
N ILE A 294 -0.77 -21.66 9.87
CA ILE A 294 0.49 -22.38 10.10
C ILE A 294 0.26 -23.91 10.05
N GLU A 295 -0.94 -24.38 10.37
CA GLU A 295 -1.29 -25.82 10.33
C GLU A 295 -1.22 -26.37 8.90
N GLN A 296 -1.43 -25.53 7.89
CA GLN A 296 -1.34 -25.89 6.47
C GLN A 296 0.09 -25.88 5.91
N LEU A 297 1.08 -25.40 6.68
CA LEU A 297 2.46 -25.67 6.35
C LEU A 297 2.64 -27.19 6.44
N LEU A 298 3.00 -27.82 5.31
CA LEU A 298 3.12 -29.27 5.14
C LEU A 298 3.62 -29.94 6.42
N THR A 299 2.99 -31.06 6.79
CA THR A 299 3.52 -31.90 7.88
C THR A 299 4.94 -32.29 7.45
N PRO A 300 5.98 -31.84 8.16
CA PRO A 300 7.32 -31.80 7.60
C PRO A 300 7.83 -33.21 7.36
N LEU A 301 7.97 -33.57 6.10
CA LEU A 301 8.49 -34.85 5.61
C LEU A 301 10.02 -34.89 5.67
N ASN A 302 10.67 -33.73 5.61
CA ASN A 302 12.13 -33.58 5.61
C ASN A 302 12.60 -32.40 6.48
N GLU A 303 13.91 -32.31 6.70
CA GLU A 303 14.52 -31.26 7.55
C GLU A 303 14.33 -29.86 6.98
N ASP A 304 14.33 -29.72 5.65
CA ASP A 304 14.10 -28.46 4.95
C ASP A 304 12.72 -27.87 5.26
N GLU A 305 11.69 -28.71 5.30
CA GLU A 305 10.32 -28.32 5.67
C GLU A 305 10.19 -27.99 7.16
N ARG A 306 10.93 -28.70 8.03
CA ARG A 306 11.01 -28.35 9.48
C ARG A 306 11.62 -26.97 9.67
N GLU A 307 12.72 -26.70 8.97
CA GLU A 307 13.41 -25.41 9.00
C GLU A 307 12.50 -24.29 8.50
N GLN A 308 11.85 -24.49 7.36
CA GLN A 308 10.88 -23.55 6.80
C GLN A 308 9.76 -23.24 7.81
N ARG A 309 9.19 -24.28 8.43
CA ARG A 309 8.15 -24.12 9.44
C ARG A 309 8.67 -23.32 10.65
N ARG A 310 9.88 -23.62 11.13
CA ARG A 310 10.51 -22.88 12.23
C ARG A 310 10.66 -21.40 11.90
N LEU A 311 11.18 -21.08 10.71
CA LEU A 311 11.33 -19.69 10.27
C LEU A 311 10.00 -18.93 10.24
N VAL A 312 8.91 -19.55 9.77
CA VAL A 312 7.58 -18.92 9.78
C VAL A 312 7.06 -18.73 11.21
N VAL A 313 7.27 -19.72 12.08
CA VAL A 313 6.91 -19.67 13.51
C VAL A 313 7.64 -18.53 14.22
N ASP A 314 8.93 -18.35 13.98
CA ASP A 314 9.73 -17.25 14.52
C ASP A 314 9.22 -15.88 14.04
N GLU A 315 8.81 -15.79 12.77
CA GLU A 315 8.18 -14.57 12.24
C GLU A 315 6.79 -14.32 12.85
N TYR A 316 6.06 -15.37 13.23
CA TYR A 316 4.78 -15.20 13.91
C TYR A 316 4.93 -14.66 15.33
N GLU A 317 5.91 -15.16 16.07
CA GLU A 317 6.27 -14.62 17.39
C GLU A 317 6.56 -13.12 17.31
N LYS A 318 7.37 -12.69 16.32
CA LYS A 318 7.66 -11.27 16.07
C LYS A 318 6.38 -10.50 15.72
N ALA A 319 5.52 -11.04 14.85
CA ALA A 319 4.27 -10.39 14.50
C ALA A 319 3.38 -10.19 15.73
N LEU A 320 3.27 -11.17 16.62
CA LEU A 320 2.53 -11.07 17.88
C LEU A 320 3.18 -10.05 18.83
N ASN A 321 4.51 -9.93 18.86
CA ASN A 321 5.23 -8.95 19.67
C ASN A 321 5.12 -7.50 19.16
N GLU A 322 4.89 -7.32 17.85
CA GLU A 322 4.63 -5.99 17.25
C GLU A 322 3.16 -5.53 17.41
N LEU A 323 2.22 -6.45 17.67
CA LEU A 323 0.79 -6.13 17.77
C LEU A 323 0.45 -5.06 18.83
N PRO A 324 1.03 -5.07 20.05
CA PRO A 324 0.71 -4.08 21.06
C PRO A 324 0.82 -2.62 20.61
N ASP A 325 1.92 -2.30 19.92
CA ASP A 325 2.20 -0.96 19.44
C ASP A 325 1.27 -0.58 18.28
N GLN A 326 1.04 -1.51 17.35
CA GLN A 326 0.13 -1.31 16.22
C GLN A 326 -1.31 -1.06 16.69
N LEU A 327 -1.79 -1.85 17.65
CA LEU A 327 -3.12 -1.71 18.23
C LEU A 327 -3.25 -0.41 19.04
N THR A 328 -2.22 -0.04 19.81
CA THR A 328 -2.21 1.25 20.53
C THR A 328 -2.28 2.42 19.56
N SER A 329 -1.50 2.37 18.48
CA SER A 329 -1.53 3.36 17.41
C SER A 329 -2.93 3.46 16.79
N ALA A 330 -3.55 2.32 16.44
CA ALA A 330 -4.89 2.27 15.89
C ALA A 330 -5.97 2.83 16.84
N LEU A 331 -5.89 2.56 18.16
CA LEU A 331 -6.77 3.18 19.15
C LEU A 331 -6.60 4.70 19.23
N ASN A 332 -5.36 5.17 19.18
CA ASN A 332 -5.07 6.60 19.20
C ASN A 332 -5.60 7.28 17.95
N ASP A 333 -5.43 6.67 16.78
CA ASP A 333 -5.97 7.17 15.51
C ASP A 333 -7.51 7.22 15.55
N ALA A 334 -8.15 6.15 16.05
CA ALA A 334 -9.61 6.07 16.17
C ALA A 334 -10.20 7.14 17.08
N LEU A 335 -9.54 7.45 18.19
CA LEU A 335 -9.99 8.45 19.17
C LEU A 335 -9.51 9.88 18.85
N ARG A 336 -8.58 10.05 17.90
CA ARG A 336 -7.99 11.37 17.57
C ARG A 336 -9.05 12.41 17.18
N PRO A 337 -10.01 12.13 16.28
CA PRO A 337 -11.02 13.13 15.91
C PRO A 337 -11.84 13.61 17.12
N HIS A 338 -12.21 12.69 18.00
CA HIS A 338 -12.94 12.99 19.24
C HIS A 338 -12.13 13.86 20.20
N ARG A 339 -10.86 13.51 20.44
CA ARG A 339 -9.94 14.28 21.28
C ARG A 339 -9.73 15.70 20.75
N CYS A 340 -9.45 15.86 19.46
CA CYS A 340 -9.25 17.17 18.85
C CYS A 340 -10.51 18.05 18.95
N LEU A 341 -11.70 17.47 18.76
CA LEU A 341 -12.95 18.20 18.93
C LEU A 341 -13.19 18.61 20.39
N ALA A 342 -12.93 17.71 21.34
CA ALA A 342 -13.04 18.02 22.76
C ALA A 342 -12.06 19.14 23.17
N GLU A 343 -10.82 19.11 22.71
CA GLU A 343 -9.83 20.16 22.96
C GLU A 343 -10.30 21.51 22.38
N PHE A 344 -10.81 21.52 21.14
CA PHE A 344 -11.34 22.73 20.51
C PHE A 344 -12.54 23.30 21.27
N VAL A 345 -13.52 22.47 21.65
CA VAL A 345 -14.71 22.92 22.39
C VAL A 345 -14.32 23.43 23.77
N ALA A 346 -13.40 22.75 24.47
CA ALA A 346 -12.91 23.21 25.78
C ALA A 346 -12.29 24.61 25.67
N PHE A 347 -11.46 24.84 24.64
CA PHE A 347 -10.88 26.15 24.37
C PHE A 347 -11.93 27.23 24.14
N VAL A 348 -12.98 26.94 23.37
CA VAL A 348 -14.07 27.91 23.13
C VAL A 348 -14.82 28.25 24.42
N LEU A 349 -15.12 27.24 25.26
CA LEU A 349 -15.83 27.41 26.53
C LEU A 349 -15.05 28.24 27.57
N THR A 350 -13.71 28.15 27.55
CA THR A 350 -12.85 28.88 28.50
C THR A 350 -12.46 30.26 28.00
N THR A 351 -12.30 30.47 26.68
CA THR A 351 -11.72 31.72 26.13
C THR A 351 -12.70 32.64 25.41
N GLN A 352 -13.84 32.13 24.92
CA GLN A 352 -14.78 32.91 24.09
C GLN A 352 -16.14 33.14 24.73
N ALA A 353 -16.24 33.07 26.06
CA ALA A 353 -17.46 33.47 26.76
C ALA A 353 -17.77 34.96 26.44
N PRO A 354 -18.96 35.28 25.89
CA PRO A 354 -19.33 36.67 25.63
C PRO A 354 -19.24 37.48 26.92
N HIS A 355 -18.86 38.76 26.82
CA HIS A 355 -18.54 39.68 27.93
C HIS A 355 -19.59 39.80 29.06
N SER A 356 -20.72 39.12 28.94
CA SER A 356 -21.83 39.06 29.90
C SER A 356 -21.85 37.78 30.76
N HIS A 357 -20.98 36.78 30.49
CA HIS A 357 -20.91 35.55 31.27
C HIS A 357 -19.47 35.22 31.70
N PRO A 358 -19.27 34.74 32.94
CA PRO A 358 -17.96 34.26 33.37
C PRO A 358 -17.55 33.03 32.54
N ALA A 359 -16.25 32.95 32.22
CA ALA A 359 -15.67 31.77 31.59
C ALA A 359 -15.94 30.52 32.44
N ILE A 360 -16.22 29.39 31.78
CA ILE A 360 -16.40 28.11 32.47
C ILE A 360 -15.02 27.65 32.99
N PRO A 361 -14.91 27.17 34.25
CA PRO A 361 -13.66 26.63 34.77
C PRO A 361 -13.12 25.48 33.89
N ASP A 362 -11.80 25.38 33.74
CA ASP A 362 -11.14 24.42 32.83
C ASP A 362 -11.62 22.97 33.02
N GLN A 363 -11.87 22.55 34.27
CA GLN A 363 -12.35 21.21 34.58
C GLN A 363 -13.79 20.96 34.08
N GLU A 364 -14.69 21.92 34.30
CA GLU A 364 -16.07 21.84 33.83
C GLU A 364 -16.14 21.95 32.30
N ALA A 365 -15.33 22.84 31.72
CA ALA A 365 -15.20 23.00 30.27
C ALA A 365 -14.71 21.72 29.61
N SER A 366 -13.69 21.05 30.18
CA SER A 366 -13.16 19.77 29.68
C SER A 366 -14.22 18.68 29.69
N LEU A 367 -14.99 18.57 30.78
CA LEU A 367 -16.06 17.58 30.90
C LEU A 367 -17.18 17.83 29.89
N LEU A 368 -17.64 19.08 29.77
CA LEU A 368 -18.67 19.45 28.81
C LEU A 368 -18.20 19.22 27.37
N ALA A 369 -16.97 19.62 27.06
CA ALA A 369 -16.38 19.45 25.75
C ALA A 369 -16.22 17.99 25.35
N TRP A 370 -15.80 17.13 26.28
CA TRP A 370 -15.71 15.69 26.05
C TRP A 370 -17.07 15.08 25.73
N ARG A 371 -18.11 15.46 26.47
CA ARG A 371 -19.49 15.01 26.22
C ARG A 371 -20.03 15.53 24.89
N ILE A 372 -19.78 16.78 24.54
CA ILE A 372 -20.17 17.35 23.24
C ILE A 372 -19.48 16.60 22.11
N ALA A 373 -18.17 16.36 22.21
CA ALA A 373 -17.43 15.59 21.23
C ALA A 373 -17.98 14.16 21.07
N ALA A 374 -18.47 13.54 22.14
CA ALA A 374 -19.10 12.22 22.10
C ALA A 374 -20.40 12.18 21.28
N PHE A 375 -21.13 13.30 21.16
CA PHE A 375 -22.31 13.38 20.28
C PHE A 375 -21.95 13.58 18.81
N CYS A 376 -20.74 14.03 18.52
CA CYS A 376 -20.27 14.34 17.16
C CYS A 376 -19.35 13.26 16.58
N ILE A 377 -18.99 12.23 17.36
CA ILE A 377 -18.09 11.17 16.89
C ILE A 377 -18.81 10.26 15.90
N ASP A 378 -18.18 10.02 14.76
CA ASP A 378 -18.53 8.94 13.86
C ASP A 378 -17.97 7.62 14.43
N LEU A 379 -18.82 6.90 15.17
CA LEU A 379 -18.43 5.63 15.80
C LEU A 379 -18.09 4.55 14.76
N GLU A 380 -18.73 4.55 13.60
CA GLU A 380 -18.46 3.55 12.56
C GLU A 380 -17.05 3.77 11.99
N ALA A 381 -16.70 5.01 11.67
CA ALA A 381 -15.35 5.36 11.22
C ALA A 381 -14.29 5.08 12.30
N ALA A 382 -14.60 5.37 13.58
CA ALA A 382 -13.69 5.08 14.70
C ALA A 382 -13.50 3.57 14.91
N HIS A 383 -14.55 2.75 14.79
CA HIS A 383 -14.46 1.29 14.85
C HIS A 383 -13.65 0.74 13.68
N ALA A 384 -13.88 1.23 12.46
CA ALA A 384 -13.08 0.85 11.28
C ALA A 384 -11.60 1.18 11.48
N ALA A 385 -11.28 2.37 12.00
CA ALA A 385 -9.91 2.78 12.30
C ALA A 385 -9.24 1.90 13.38
N ALA A 386 -9.99 1.51 14.41
CA ALA A 386 -9.48 0.67 15.51
C ALA A 386 -9.27 -0.79 15.10
N THR A 387 -10.06 -1.31 14.17
CA THR A 387 -10.08 -2.73 13.80
C THR A 387 -9.26 -3.06 12.54
N ARG A 388 -8.53 -2.07 11.98
CA ARG A 388 -7.76 -2.23 10.74
C ARG A 388 -6.50 -3.09 10.82
N VAL A 389 -6.02 -3.39 12.03
CA VAL A 389 -4.72 -4.08 12.25
C VAL A 389 -4.81 -5.57 11.96
N LEU A 390 -5.92 -6.21 12.31
CA LEU A 390 -6.16 -7.64 12.16
C LEU A 390 -7.52 -7.85 11.48
N ARG A 391 -7.65 -8.94 10.72
CA ARG A 391 -8.95 -9.32 10.16
C ARG A 391 -9.86 -9.94 11.21
N SER A 392 -11.16 -9.67 11.15
CA SER A 392 -12.15 -10.22 12.10
C SER A 392 -12.60 -11.66 11.77
N ASP A 393 -12.21 -12.20 10.62
CA ASP A 393 -12.69 -13.50 10.14
C ASP A 393 -11.98 -14.71 10.77
N PHE A 394 -10.87 -14.50 11.50
CA PHE A 394 -10.20 -15.54 12.28
C PHE A 394 -10.21 -15.26 13.79
N PRO A 395 -9.99 -16.29 14.65
CA PRO A 395 -10.26 -16.18 16.09
C PRO A 395 -9.52 -15.06 16.82
N LEU A 396 -8.20 -14.94 16.65
CA LEU A 396 -7.39 -13.89 17.30
C LEU A 396 -7.88 -12.50 16.91
N GLY A 397 -8.02 -12.24 15.61
CA GLY A 397 -8.47 -10.93 15.12
C GLY A 397 -9.91 -10.61 15.53
N ARG A 398 -10.82 -11.59 15.57
CA ARG A 398 -12.18 -11.41 16.10
C ARG A 398 -12.19 -10.97 17.56
N ARG A 399 -11.43 -11.66 18.41
CA ARG A 399 -11.29 -11.35 19.84
C ARG A 399 -10.77 -9.93 20.04
N ILE A 400 -9.67 -9.59 19.37
CA ILE A 400 -9.03 -8.27 19.48
C ILE A 400 -9.94 -7.17 18.92
N ASN A 401 -10.50 -7.34 17.72
CA ASN A 401 -11.33 -6.31 17.09
C ASN A 401 -12.59 -6.02 17.90
N THR A 402 -13.22 -7.05 18.47
CA THR A 402 -14.40 -6.88 19.33
C THR A 402 -14.05 -6.11 20.60
N ALA A 403 -12.92 -6.42 21.23
CA ALA A 403 -12.44 -5.67 22.39
C ALA A 403 -12.12 -4.21 22.03
N MET A 404 -11.42 -3.98 20.92
CA MET A 404 -11.04 -2.64 20.45
C MET A 404 -12.26 -1.76 20.16
N ALA A 405 -13.28 -2.28 19.47
CA ALA A 405 -14.52 -1.56 19.17
C ALA A 405 -15.30 -1.21 20.46
N HIS A 406 -15.36 -2.12 21.43
CA HIS A 406 -15.99 -1.86 22.73
C HIS A 406 -15.21 -0.81 23.53
N PHE A 407 -13.88 -0.88 23.53
CA PHE A 407 -13.04 0.12 24.17
C PHE A 407 -13.26 1.51 23.57
N VAL A 408 -13.27 1.65 22.25
CA VAL A 408 -13.55 2.93 21.57
C VAL A 408 -14.92 3.47 21.96
N THR A 409 -15.95 2.63 21.96
CA THR A 409 -17.30 3.01 22.40
C THR A 409 -17.30 3.52 23.84
N CYS A 410 -16.67 2.79 24.76
CA CYS A 410 -16.61 3.20 26.17
C CYS A 410 -15.77 4.45 26.37
N ALA A 411 -14.62 4.56 25.69
CA ALA A 411 -13.74 5.70 25.76
C ALA A 411 -14.45 6.98 25.28
N ALA A 412 -15.21 6.91 24.19
CA ALA A 412 -15.94 8.07 23.67
C ALA A 412 -17.18 8.41 24.51
N THR A 413 -17.96 7.41 24.97
CA THR A 413 -19.33 7.64 25.48
C THR A 413 -19.52 7.47 26.98
N LYS A 414 -18.60 6.78 27.66
CA LYS A 414 -18.71 6.46 29.10
C LYS A 414 -17.68 7.17 29.98
N THR A 415 -16.71 7.86 29.40
CA THR A 415 -15.73 8.66 30.15
C THR A 415 -16.06 10.14 30.11
N ALA A 416 -15.48 10.90 31.03
CA ALA A 416 -15.62 12.36 31.08
C ALA A 416 -14.37 13.12 30.63
N SER A 417 -13.26 12.43 30.33
CA SER A 417 -12.03 13.06 29.88
C SER A 417 -11.04 12.09 29.25
N ASN A 418 -10.09 12.61 28.47
CA ASN A 418 -8.97 11.83 27.93
C ASN A 418 -8.14 11.16 29.05
N ARG A 419 -8.05 11.79 30.22
CA ARG A 419 -7.31 11.29 31.37
C ARG A 419 -7.91 9.99 31.92
N GLU A 420 -9.24 9.85 31.89
CA GLU A 420 -9.89 8.58 32.26
C GLU A 420 -9.60 7.48 31.24
N VAL A 421 -9.41 7.84 29.96
CA VAL A 421 -9.08 6.88 28.90
C VAL A 421 -7.65 6.37 29.05
N VAL A 422 -6.68 7.27 29.14
CA VAL A 422 -5.24 6.93 29.13
C VAL A 422 -4.67 6.62 30.51
N GLY A 423 -5.39 6.97 31.58
CA GLY A 423 -4.89 6.99 32.94
C GLY A 423 -4.04 8.24 33.22
N GLY A 424 -3.32 8.26 34.33
CA GLY A 424 -2.43 9.37 34.65
C GLY A 424 -2.06 9.41 36.13
N VAL A 425 -1.64 10.58 36.60
CA VAL A 425 -1.37 10.81 38.03
C VAL A 425 -2.18 12.02 38.48
N MET A 426 -2.92 11.91 39.58
CA MET A 426 -3.82 12.93 40.12
C MET A 426 -3.47 13.28 41.54
N GLU A 427 -3.37 14.58 41.82
CA GLU A 427 -3.22 15.06 43.17
C GLU A 427 -4.57 14.96 43.90
N VAL A 428 -4.63 14.14 44.94
CA VAL A 428 -5.78 13.98 45.82
C VAL A 428 -5.30 14.33 47.22
N ARG A 429 -5.75 15.48 47.74
CA ARG A 429 -5.37 15.98 49.08
C ARG A 429 -3.85 16.13 49.29
N GLY A 430 -3.12 16.57 48.27
CA GLY A 430 -1.66 16.75 48.34
C GLY A 430 -0.84 15.51 47.96
N GLU A 431 -1.49 14.36 47.70
CA GLU A 431 -0.81 13.13 47.29
C GLU A 431 -1.04 12.82 45.81
N MET A 432 0.04 12.48 45.11
CA MET A 432 -0.02 12.09 43.70
C MET A 432 -0.43 10.62 43.56
N VAL A 433 -1.70 10.37 43.25
CA VAL A 433 -2.30 9.05 43.06
C VAL A 433 -2.31 8.66 41.58
N ARG A 434 -1.78 7.48 41.24
CA ARG A 434 -1.83 6.94 39.87
C ARG A 434 -3.26 6.46 39.55
N LEU A 435 -3.86 7.06 38.53
CA LEU A 435 -5.13 6.61 37.97
C LEU A 435 -4.88 5.52 36.93
N PRO A 436 -5.55 4.36 37.04
CA PRO A 436 -5.45 3.33 36.01
C PRO A 436 -6.06 3.85 34.69
N PRO A 437 -5.59 3.36 33.53
CA PRO A 437 -6.30 3.54 32.25
C PRO A 437 -7.71 2.96 32.30
N LEU A 438 -8.54 3.30 31.31
CA LEU A 438 -9.94 2.86 31.25
C LEU A 438 -10.07 1.32 31.36
N GLN A 439 -10.76 0.88 32.42
CA GLN A 439 -11.11 -0.52 32.68
C GLN A 439 -12.58 -0.77 32.33
N CYS A 440 -12.87 -0.92 31.04
CA CYS A 440 -14.24 -1.08 30.54
C CYS A 440 -14.67 -2.54 30.32
N PHE A 441 -13.84 -3.50 30.71
CA PHE A 441 -14.13 -4.94 30.64
C PHE A 441 -14.27 -5.53 32.03
N GLY A 442 -14.97 -6.66 32.13
CA GLY A 442 -15.11 -7.42 33.35
C GLY A 442 -14.96 -8.92 33.10
N VAL A 443 -14.34 -9.64 34.04
CA VAL A 443 -14.37 -11.10 34.09
C VAL A 443 -15.34 -11.53 35.19
N ASN A 444 -16.31 -12.36 34.82
CA ASN A 444 -17.22 -12.96 35.78
C ASN A 444 -16.52 -14.11 36.53
N GLU A 445 -16.25 -13.89 37.81
CA GLU A 445 -15.62 -14.84 38.75
C GLU A 445 -16.67 -15.37 39.76
N GLY A 446 -17.92 -15.50 39.33
CA GLY A 446 -19.05 -15.93 40.18
C GLY A 446 -19.75 -14.72 40.78
N ASP A 447 -19.56 -14.50 42.08
CA ASP A 447 -20.21 -13.39 42.80
C ASP A 447 -19.46 -12.05 42.62
N THR A 448 -18.26 -12.07 42.04
CA THR A 448 -17.43 -10.89 41.81
C THR A 448 -17.14 -10.67 40.34
N THR A 449 -17.02 -9.39 39.95
CA THR A 449 -16.54 -9.00 38.62
C THR A 449 -15.21 -8.30 38.76
N ARG A 450 -14.16 -8.86 38.16
CA ARG A 450 -12.83 -8.23 38.10
C ARG A 450 -12.74 -7.31 36.89
N ALA A 451 -12.47 -6.03 37.11
CA ALA A 451 -12.35 -5.04 36.04
C ALA A 451 -11.02 -5.20 35.29
N LEU A 452 -11.05 -5.11 33.96
CA LEU A 452 -9.89 -5.22 33.08
C LEU A 452 -9.83 -4.04 32.09
N GLY A 453 -8.62 -3.64 31.73
CA GLY A 453 -8.34 -2.77 30.59
C GLY A 453 -8.25 -3.54 29.26
N VAL A 454 -8.24 -2.78 28.15
CA VAL A 454 -8.11 -3.36 26.80
C VAL A 454 -6.77 -4.07 26.60
N ARG A 455 -5.72 -3.62 27.30
CA ARG A 455 -4.37 -4.16 27.20
C ARG A 455 -4.29 -5.60 27.73
N GLU A 456 -4.96 -5.88 28.84
CA GLU A 456 -5.06 -7.21 29.43
C GLU A 456 -5.82 -8.17 28.51
N VAL A 457 -6.92 -7.72 27.90
CA VAL A 457 -7.70 -8.52 26.95
C VAL A 457 -6.87 -8.85 25.69
N ILE A 458 -6.15 -7.88 25.13
CA ILE A 458 -5.26 -8.10 23.98
C ILE A 458 -4.13 -9.06 24.36
N HIS A 459 -3.50 -8.89 25.52
CA HIS A 459 -2.42 -9.78 25.96
C HIS A 459 -2.91 -11.22 26.10
N LYS A 460 -4.10 -11.45 26.68
CA LYS A 460 -4.70 -12.78 26.74
C LYS A 460 -4.93 -13.38 25.35
N ALA A 461 -5.44 -12.61 24.39
CA ALA A 461 -5.62 -13.09 23.02
C ALA A 461 -4.30 -13.54 22.38
N ARG A 462 -3.22 -12.77 22.58
CA ARG A 462 -1.87 -13.11 22.11
C ARG A 462 -1.33 -14.37 22.78
N LEU A 463 -1.51 -14.52 24.09
CA LEU A 463 -1.06 -15.71 24.82
C LEU A 463 -1.78 -16.98 24.38
N ASP A 464 -3.09 -16.91 24.12
CA ASP A 464 -3.85 -18.07 23.61
C ASP A 464 -3.38 -18.47 22.21
N GLU A 465 -3.10 -17.50 21.36
CA GLU A 465 -2.56 -17.76 20.03
C GLU A 465 -1.15 -18.35 20.11
N ALA A 466 -0.31 -17.81 20.99
CA ALA A 466 1.03 -18.35 21.25
C ALA A 466 0.96 -19.81 21.72
N ALA A 467 0.09 -20.10 22.69
CA ALA A 467 -0.12 -21.45 23.20
C ALA A 467 -0.61 -22.41 22.11
N ARG A 468 -1.52 -21.96 21.24
CA ARG A 468 -2.03 -22.76 20.10
C ARG A 468 -0.90 -23.25 19.20
N TYR A 469 0.07 -22.39 18.89
CA TYR A 469 1.20 -22.74 18.01
C TYR A 469 2.48 -23.10 18.74
N ARG A 470 2.42 -23.24 20.08
CA ARG A 470 3.57 -23.55 20.96
C ARG A 470 4.71 -22.54 20.80
N LEU A 471 4.37 -21.27 20.62
CA LEU A 471 5.33 -20.18 20.59
C LEU A 471 5.81 -19.88 22.01
N SER A 472 7.13 -19.77 22.17
CA SER A 472 7.75 -19.12 23.33
C SER A 472 8.01 -17.64 23.02
N GLY A 473 8.38 -16.82 24.00
CA GLY A 473 8.92 -15.48 23.71
C GLY A 473 7.91 -14.37 23.39
N VAL A 474 6.60 -14.62 23.51
CA VAL A 474 5.60 -13.55 23.44
C VAL A 474 5.72 -12.64 24.66
N ALA A 475 6.38 -11.50 24.46
CA ALA A 475 6.63 -10.53 25.49
C ALA A 475 5.34 -9.82 25.90
N LYS A 476 5.25 -9.52 27.20
CA LYS A 476 4.21 -8.68 27.78
C LYS A 476 4.47 -7.22 27.41
N GLY A 477 4.15 -6.85 26.17
CA GLY A 477 4.46 -5.54 25.59
C GLY A 477 3.77 -4.35 26.26
N PHE A 478 2.70 -4.57 27.03
CA PHE A 478 1.85 -3.49 27.55
C PHE A 478 2.10 -3.07 29.00
N ASN A 479 2.57 -3.98 29.85
CA ASN A 479 2.72 -3.79 31.30
C ASN A 479 3.80 -4.73 31.82
N THR A 480 5.03 -4.24 31.98
CA THR A 480 6.14 -4.98 32.60
C THR A 480 5.90 -5.27 34.08
N ASP A 481 4.99 -4.53 34.72
CA ASP A 481 4.84 -4.49 36.18
C ASP A 481 3.83 -5.50 36.73
N LEU A 482 3.08 -6.18 35.85
CA LEU A 482 2.03 -7.14 36.21
C LEU A 482 2.44 -8.55 35.76
N GLY A 483 2.05 -9.61 36.47
CA GLY A 483 2.36 -11.01 36.08
C GLY A 483 1.46 -11.53 34.94
N ASP A 484 1.88 -12.57 34.21
CA ASP A 484 1.02 -13.22 33.18
C ASP A 484 -0.25 -13.85 33.79
N ASP A 485 -0.19 -14.22 35.07
CA ASP A 485 -1.30 -14.79 35.84
C ASP A 485 -2.51 -13.85 35.89
N GLU A 486 -2.30 -12.54 35.80
CA GLU A 486 -3.37 -11.56 35.84
C GLU A 486 -4.20 -11.53 34.56
N CYS A 487 -3.69 -12.08 33.46
CA CYS A 487 -4.39 -12.17 32.17
C CYS A 487 -5.11 -13.52 31.98
N GLN A 488 -5.09 -14.42 32.97
CA GLN A 488 -5.74 -15.73 32.88
C GLN A 488 -7.24 -15.61 33.13
N PHE A 489 -8.04 -15.83 32.08
CA PHE A 489 -9.50 -15.98 32.15
C PHE A 489 -10.03 -16.77 30.94
N GLN A 490 -11.26 -17.27 31.03
CA GLN A 490 -11.93 -17.92 29.89
C GLN A 490 -12.72 -16.87 29.09
N TRP A 491 -12.68 -16.93 27.76
CA TRP A 491 -13.36 -15.94 26.90
C TRP A 491 -14.87 -15.82 27.17
N ARG A 492 -15.54 -16.94 27.46
CA ARG A 492 -16.95 -16.96 27.87
C ARG A 492 -17.27 -16.16 29.15
N GLN A 493 -16.27 -15.91 30.00
CA GLN A 493 -16.39 -15.11 31.22
C GLN A 493 -16.15 -13.62 30.98
N LEU A 494 -15.68 -13.23 29.78
CA LEU A 494 -15.40 -11.84 29.45
C LEU A 494 -16.70 -11.11 29.09
N GLY A 495 -16.88 -9.95 29.71
CA GLY A 495 -18.06 -9.12 29.58
C GLY A 495 -17.75 -7.66 29.89
N HIS A 496 -18.81 -6.92 30.19
CA HIS A 496 -18.74 -5.58 30.76
C HIS A 496 -19.97 -5.34 31.64
N LEU A 497 -19.88 -4.33 32.50
CA LEU A 497 -21.04 -3.88 33.27
C LEU A 497 -21.84 -2.87 32.42
N ASP A 498 -23.15 -3.07 32.34
CA ASP A 498 -24.06 -2.13 31.70
C ASP A 498 -24.34 -0.91 32.60
N LYS A 499 -25.25 -0.03 32.17
CA LYS A 499 -25.61 1.18 32.94
C LYS A 499 -26.30 0.87 34.28
N THR A 500 -26.82 -0.34 34.45
CA THR A 500 -27.49 -0.81 35.67
C THR A 500 -26.55 -1.58 36.59
N GLY A 501 -25.29 -1.77 36.19
CA GLY A 501 -24.32 -2.59 36.92
C GLY A 501 -24.51 -4.09 36.69
N GLN A 502 -25.33 -4.50 35.72
CA GLN A 502 -25.48 -5.90 35.34
C GLN A 502 -24.38 -6.33 34.39
N PHE A 503 -23.89 -7.55 34.58
CA PHE A 503 -22.89 -8.15 33.72
C PHE A 503 -23.49 -8.56 32.38
N VAL A 504 -22.88 -8.09 31.29
CA VAL A 504 -23.23 -8.43 29.90
C VAL A 504 -22.03 -9.11 29.27
N SER A 505 -22.22 -10.36 28.83
CA SER A 505 -21.18 -11.10 28.11
C SER A 505 -20.83 -10.42 26.79
N MET A 506 -19.55 -10.46 26.41
CA MET A 506 -19.08 -9.95 25.12
C MET A 506 -19.42 -10.90 23.96
N GLY A 507 -19.79 -12.16 24.22
CA GLY A 507 -20.06 -13.15 23.17
C GLY A 507 -18.85 -13.45 22.27
N ILE A 508 -17.64 -13.30 22.82
CA ILE A 508 -16.38 -13.57 22.12
C ILE A 508 -16.00 -15.02 22.42
N ASP A 509 -15.93 -15.87 21.38
CA ASP A 509 -15.40 -17.24 21.45
C ASP A 509 -14.05 -17.36 20.74
#